data_AF-A0A2D7ZS48-F1
#
_entry.id   AF-A0A2D7ZS48-F1
#
_cell.length_a   1.000
_cell.length_b   1.000
_cell.length_c   1.000
_cell.angle_alpha   90.00
_cell.angle_beta   90.00
_cell.angle_gamma   90.00
#
_symmetry.space_group_name_H-M   'P 1'
#
loop_
_entity.id
_entity.type
_entity.pdbx_description
1 polymer ?
#
loop_
_entity_poly.entity_id
_entity_poly.type
_entity_poly.pdbx_seq_one_letter_code
_entity_poly.pdbx_strand_id
1 'polypeptide(L)'
;MRKLDEKRELLYVIRTFDVLMSSGVGLEAAIHTIGKGGYGIISEDFSSMMKRLRKGSGGGLDTELKAMMKKAESAGYKRLLNTLYTNVTQNTDLVETLKKQGARIEEERTADVEKYIEELGGVPETLLSIGMIGPIILSIVGLVPQLMSGDLGAFMSLPDSSTINAVVNMGLLLTLLAMAAVGIKAHTKDPGL
;
A
#
# COMPACT_ATOMS: atom_id res chain seq x y z
N MET A 1 8.03 5.17 -4.66
CA MET A 1 7.03 4.74 -5.67
C MET A 1 7.42 3.39 -6.28
N ARG A 2 8.64 3.24 -6.79
CA ARG A 2 9.18 1.97 -7.33
C ARG A 2 8.89 0.72 -6.49
N LYS A 3 9.18 0.71 -5.18
CA LYS A 3 8.85 -0.43 -4.31
C LYS A 3 7.39 -0.90 -4.36
N LEU A 4 6.42 0.02 -4.49
CA LEU A 4 4.99 -0.30 -4.57
C LEU A 4 4.64 -0.88 -5.93
N ASP A 5 5.12 -0.27 -7.01
CA ASP A 5 4.91 -0.78 -8.37
C ASP A 5 5.51 -2.17 -8.56
N GLU A 6 6.72 -2.41 -8.04
CA GLU A 6 7.33 -3.74 -8.04
C GLU A 6 6.45 -4.76 -7.32
N LYS A 7 5.92 -4.40 -6.13
CA LYS A 7 5.03 -5.30 -5.36
C LYS A 7 3.72 -5.61 -6.10
N ARG A 8 3.09 -4.61 -6.73
CA ARG A 8 1.80 -4.75 -7.43
C ARG A 8 1.88 -5.66 -8.65
N GLU A 9 2.99 -5.66 -9.36
CA GLU A 9 3.14 -6.45 -10.59
C GLU A 9 3.81 -7.82 -10.36
N LEU A 10 4.51 -8.00 -9.23
CA LEU A 10 5.34 -9.19 -8.97
C LEU A 10 4.59 -10.52 -9.07
N LEU A 11 3.38 -10.62 -8.50
CA LEU A 11 2.62 -11.87 -8.53
C LEU A 11 2.25 -12.28 -9.96
N TYR A 12 1.83 -11.31 -10.77
CA TYR A 12 1.49 -11.53 -12.18
C TYR A 12 2.71 -11.95 -12.99
N VAL A 13 3.87 -11.34 -12.72
CA VAL A 13 5.14 -11.71 -13.35
C VAL A 13 5.54 -13.14 -12.98
N ILE A 14 5.46 -13.52 -11.71
CA ILE A 14 5.79 -14.88 -11.24
C ILE A 14 4.86 -15.91 -11.89
N ARG A 15 3.56 -15.63 -11.95
CA ARG A 15 2.59 -16.52 -12.60
C ARG A 15 2.85 -16.66 -14.10
N THR A 16 3.27 -15.58 -14.75
CA THR A 16 3.66 -15.61 -16.16
C THR A 16 4.92 -16.43 -16.39
N PHE A 17 5.93 -16.30 -15.52
CA PHE A 17 7.09 -17.19 -15.54
C PHE A 17 6.68 -18.66 -15.33
N ASP A 18 5.83 -18.96 -14.35
CA ASP A 18 5.36 -20.33 -14.09
C ASP A 18 4.73 -20.96 -15.33
N VAL A 19 3.83 -20.24 -16.02
CA VAL A 19 3.19 -20.71 -17.27
C VAL A 19 4.20 -20.91 -18.39
N LEU A 20 5.08 -19.93 -18.63
CA LEU A 20 6.06 -20.01 -19.72
C LEU A 20 7.09 -21.12 -19.47
N MET A 21 7.66 -21.18 -18.26
CA MET A 21 8.66 -22.20 -17.92
C MET A 21 8.06 -23.60 -17.89
N SER A 22 6.83 -23.77 -17.39
CA SER A 22 6.12 -25.06 -17.42
C SER A 22 5.81 -25.56 -18.83
N SER A 23 5.72 -24.67 -19.81
CA SER A 23 5.58 -25.03 -21.24
C SER A 23 6.91 -25.26 -21.94
N GLY A 24 8.03 -25.29 -21.19
CA GLY A 24 9.36 -25.55 -21.73
C GLY A 24 10.01 -24.34 -22.39
N VAL A 25 9.46 -23.13 -22.20
CA VAL A 25 10.08 -21.89 -22.69
C VAL A 25 11.36 -21.62 -21.90
N GLY A 26 12.47 -21.38 -22.62
CA GLY A 26 13.74 -21.01 -21.99
C GLY A 26 13.66 -19.68 -21.26
N LEU A 27 14.46 -19.52 -20.21
CA LEU A 27 14.42 -18.36 -19.32
C LEU A 27 14.61 -17.03 -20.06
N GLU A 28 15.53 -16.95 -21.03
CA GLU A 28 15.74 -15.73 -21.83
C GLU A 28 14.50 -15.33 -22.64
N ALA A 29 13.84 -16.32 -23.26
CA ALA A 29 12.61 -16.09 -24.01
C ALA A 29 11.45 -15.70 -23.08
N ALA A 30 11.37 -16.29 -21.89
CA ALA A 30 10.40 -15.92 -20.87
C ALA A 30 10.59 -14.47 -20.39
N ILE A 31 11.83 -14.09 -20.05
CA ILE A 31 12.21 -12.72 -19.68
C ILE A 31 11.87 -11.73 -20.80
N HIS A 32 12.19 -12.08 -22.06
CA HIS A 32 11.88 -11.24 -23.20
C HIS A 32 10.36 -11.04 -23.38
N THR A 33 9.57 -12.09 -23.18
CA THR A 33 8.10 -12.04 -23.25
C THR A 33 7.55 -11.13 -22.15
N ILE A 34 8.01 -11.30 -20.91
CA ILE A 34 7.59 -10.45 -19.78
C ILE A 34 8.06 -9.01 -19.97
N GLY A 35 9.24 -8.78 -20.55
CA GLY A 35 9.72 -7.45 -20.92
C GLY A 35 8.83 -6.70 -21.91
N LYS A 36 7.98 -7.42 -22.67
CA LYS A 36 6.96 -6.86 -23.57
C LYS A 36 5.54 -6.89 -23.00
N GLY A 37 5.33 -7.58 -21.88
CA GLY A 37 4.00 -7.91 -21.35
C GLY A 37 3.29 -6.81 -20.54
N GLY A 38 3.93 -5.67 -20.29
CA GLY A 38 3.27 -4.51 -19.67
C GLY A 38 3.13 -4.56 -18.14
N TYR A 39 3.95 -5.33 -17.43
CA TYR A 39 4.00 -5.45 -15.96
C TYR A 39 4.76 -4.29 -15.30
N GLY A 40 4.45 -3.06 -15.71
CA GLY A 40 5.06 -1.83 -15.20
C GLY A 40 6.58 -1.86 -15.18
N ILE A 41 7.16 -1.48 -14.05
CA ILE A 41 8.61 -1.28 -13.90
C ILE A 41 9.43 -2.57 -14.05
N ILE A 42 8.83 -3.74 -13.80
CA ILE A 42 9.49 -5.03 -14.00
C ILE A 42 9.65 -5.33 -15.50
N SER A 43 8.63 -5.05 -16.31
CA SER A 43 8.74 -5.16 -17.76
C SER A 43 9.78 -4.20 -18.34
N GLU A 44 9.84 -2.95 -17.83
CA GLU A 44 10.84 -1.97 -18.26
C GLU A 44 12.28 -2.43 -17.96
N ASP A 45 12.50 -2.97 -16.76
CA ASP A 45 13.80 -3.51 -16.34
C ASP A 45 14.22 -4.68 -17.23
N PHE A 46 13.34 -5.67 -17.44
CA PHE A 46 13.61 -6.82 -18.30
C PHE A 46 13.81 -6.41 -19.77
N SER A 47 13.01 -5.49 -20.30
CA SER A 47 13.18 -4.94 -21.64
C SER A 47 14.54 -4.25 -21.80
N SER A 48 14.94 -3.45 -20.82
CA SER A 48 16.22 -2.75 -20.81
C SER A 48 17.39 -3.72 -20.72
N MET A 49 17.27 -4.76 -19.87
CA MET A 49 18.25 -5.84 -19.79
C MET A 49 18.40 -6.57 -21.11
N MET A 50 17.31 -7.02 -21.73
CA MET A 50 17.35 -7.73 -23.01
C MET A 50 17.96 -6.87 -24.14
N LYS A 51 17.73 -5.55 -24.12
CA LYS A 51 18.38 -4.61 -25.05
C LYS A 51 19.91 -4.57 -24.85
N ARG A 52 20.41 -4.60 -23.61
CA ARG A 52 21.86 -4.62 -23.32
C ARG A 52 22.50 -5.96 -23.69
N LEU A 53 21.84 -7.07 -23.38
CA LEU A 53 22.28 -8.40 -23.75
C LEU A 53 22.42 -8.54 -25.27
N ARG A 54 21.42 -8.10 -26.05
CA ARG A 54 21.48 -8.11 -27.52
C ARG A 54 22.58 -7.24 -28.11
N LYS A 55 22.98 -6.16 -27.44
CA LYS A 55 24.07 -5.28 -27.88
C LYS A 55 25.46 -5.82 -27.49
N GLY A 56 25.54 -6.91 -26.72
CA GLY A 56 26.79 -7.48 -26.23
C GLY A 56 27.47 -6.65 -25.14
N SER A 57 26.81 -5.60 -24.61
CA SER A 57 27.40 -4.67 -23.64
C SER A 57 27.19 -5.08 -22.17
N GLY A 58 26.47 -6.19 -21.92
CA GLY A 58 25.96 -6.56 -20.59
C GLY A 58 26.70 -7.69 -19.86
N GLY A 59 27.74 -8.30 -20.45
CA GLY A 59 28.55 -9.34 -19.81
C GLY A 59 27.89 -10.72 -19.63
N GLY A 60 26.57 -10.84 -19.82
CA GLY A 60 25.81 -12.09 -19.70
C GLY A 60 24.52 -11.92 -18.91
N LEU A 61 23.60 -12.90 -19.00
CA LEU A 61 22.32 -12.85 -18.29
C LEU A 61 22.49 -12.84 -16.76
N ASP A 62 23.45 -13.60 -16.26
CA ASP A 62 23.85 -13.66 -14.85
C ASP A 62 24.31 -12.30 -14.31
N THR A 63 25.15 -11.59 -15.06
CA THR A 63 25.69 -10.27 -14.70
C THR A 63 24.58 -9.23 -14.64
N GLU A 64 23.69 -9.24 -15.62
CA GLU A 64 22.55 -8.31 -15.68
C GLU A 64 21.53 -8.58 -14.57
N LEU A 65 21.21 -9.85 -14.27
CA LEU A 65 20.33 -10.21 -13.14
C LEU A 65 20.92 -9.70 -11.81
N LYS A 66 22.22 -9.85 -11.61
CA LYS A 66 22.93 -9.35 -10.42
C LYS A 66 22.92 -7.82 -10.34
N ALA A 67 23.00 -7.13 -11.47
CA ALA A 67 22.86 -5.67 -11.52
C ALA A 67 21.44 -5.23 -11.16
N MET A 68 20.41 -5.91 -11.65
CA MET A 68 19.02 -5.60 -11.33
C MET A 68 18.70 -5.85 -9.85
N MET A 69 19.31 -6.86 -9.21
CA MET A 69 19.15 -7.08 -7.76
C MET A 69 19.57 -5.86 -6.92
N LYS A 70 20.58 -5.10 -7.38
CA LYS A 70 21.02 -3.85 -6.73
C LYS A 70 20.03 -2.71 -6.94
N LYS A 71 19.28 -2.72 -8.05
CA LYS A 71 18.27 -1.70 -8.41
C LYS A 71 16.90 -1.97 -7.77
N ALA A 72 16.57 -3.24 -7.55
CA ALA A 72 15.30 -3.65 -6.96
C ALA A 72 15.14 -3.08 -5.53
N GLU A 73 13.94 -2.60 -5.19
CA GLU A 73 13.64 -2.05 -3.86
C GLU A 73 12.81 -3.01 -3.00
N SER A 74 11.95 -3.81 -3.63
CA SER A 74 11.10 -4.79 -2.95
C SER A 74 11.84 -6.10 -2.68
N ALA A 75 11.62 -6.68 -1.50
CA ALA A 75 12.22 -7.96 -1.12
C ALA A 75 11.74 -9.10 -2.03
N GLY A 76 10.47 -9.09 -2.43
CA GLY A 76 9.90 -10.08 -3.34
C GLY A 76 10.57 -10.06 -4.72
N TYR A 77 10.81 -8.87 -5.29
CA TYR A 77 11.48 -8.76 -6.58
C TYR A 77 12.95 -9.18 -6.48
N LYS A 78 13.67 -8.78 -5.42
CA LYS A 78 15.04 -9.28 -5.16
C LYS A 78 15.11 -10.80 -5.09
N ARG A 79 14.14 -11.43 -4.41
CA ARG A 79 14.05 -12.90 -4.34
C ARG A 79 13.81 -13.51 -5.71
N LEU A 80 12.87 -12.97 -6.50
CA LEU A 80 12.63 -13.44 -7.87
C LEU A 80 13.91 -13.37 -8.69
N LEU A 81 14.58 -12.21 -8.72
CA LEU A 81 15.83 -12.02 -9.46
C LEU A 81 16.94 -12.98 -9.01
N ASN A 82 17.05 -13.23 -7.70
CA ASN A 82 17.99 -14.20 -7.17
C ASN A 82 17.66 -15.63 -7.63
N THR A 83 16.38 -16.02 -7.62
CA THR A 83 15.93 -17.31 -8.15
C THR A 83 16.30 -17.47 -9.63
N LEU A 84 16.05 -16.44 -10.45
CA LEU A 84 16.45 -16.45 -11.86
C LEU A 84 17.97 -16.57 -12.01
N TYR A 85 18.74 -15.80 -11.23
CA TYR A 85 20.20 -15.84 -11.25
C TYR A 85 20.76 -17.22 -10.87
N THR A 86 20.20 -17.84 -9.84
CA THR A 86 20.59 -19.19 -9.41
C THR A 86 20.27 -20.22 -10.49
N ASN A 87 19.12 -20.12 -11.16
CA ASN A 87 18.81 -21.01 -12.29
C ASN A 87 19.83 -20.85 -13.44
N VAL A 88 20.19 -19.62 -13.81
CA VAL A 88 21.18 -19.37 -14.87
C VAL A 88 22.57 -19.93 -14.51
N THR A 89 22.98 -19.79 -13.26
CA THR A 89 24.35 -20.13 -12.82
C THR A 89 24.52 -21.57 -12.34
N GLN A 90 23.45 -22.18 -11.83
CA GLN A 90 23.49 -23.49 -11.15
C GLN A 90 22.52 -24.52 -11.75
N ASN A 91 21.75 -24.16 -12.79
CA ASN A 91 20.81 -25.04 -13.48
C ASN A 91 19.82 -25.77 -12.55
N THR A 92 19.27 -25.02 -11.58
CA THR A 92 18.33 -25.52 -10.57
C THR A 92 16.89 -25.58 -11.09
N ASP A 93 16.01 -26.35 -10.43
CA ASP A 93 14.57 -26.35 -10.74
C ASP A 93 13.92 -24.98 -10.44
N LEU A 94 13.70 -24.23 -11.52
CA LEU A 94 13.10 -22.90 -11.48
C LEU A 94 11.58 -22.96 -11.28
N VAL A 95 10.91 -23.95 -11.88
CA VAL A 95 9.44 -24.00 -11.91
C VAL A 95 8.89 -24.23 -10.51
N GLU A 96 9.41 -25.24 -9.80
CA GLU A 96 8.94 -25.53 -8.45
C GLU A 96 9.19 -24.35 -7.50
N THR A 97 10.35 -23.70 -7.64
CA THR A 97 10.73 -22.54 -6.82
C THR A 97 9.82 -21.34 -7.07
N LEU A 98 9.51 -21.04 -8.33
CA LEU A 98 8.58 -19.96 -8.70
C LEU A 98 7.16 -20.24 -8.19
N LYS A 99 6.70 -21.49 -8.27
CA LYS A 99 5.37 -21.90 -7.75
C LYS A 99 5.24 -21.65 -6.25
N LYS A 100 6.23 -22.09 -5.48
CA LYS A 100 6.30 -21.84 -4.03
C LYS A 100 6.38 -20.35 -3.72
N GLN A 101 7.16 -19.60 -4.49
CA GLN A 101 7.28 -18.15 -4.31
C GLN A 101 5.98 -17.41 -4.64
N GLY A 102 5.27 -17.83 -5.69
CA GLY A 102 3.96 -17.30 -6.07
C GLY A 102 2.92 -17.53 -4.98
N ALA A 103 2.80 -18.76 -4.48
CA ALA A 103 1.88 -19.11 -3.40
C ALA A 103 2.13 -18.26 -2.13
N ARG A 104 3.40 -18.07 -1.75
CA ARG A 104 3.76 -17.22 -0.62
C ARG A 104 3.37 -15.76 -0.83
N ILE A 105 3.55 -15.23 -2.04
CA ILE A 105 3.19 -13.83 -2.33
C ILE A 105 1.67 -13.66 -2.37
N GLU A 106 0.94 -14.67 -2.84
CA GLU A 106 -0.52 -14.70 -2.78
C GLU A 106 -1.04 -14.72 -1.33
N GLU A 107 -0.41 -15.51 -0.46
CA GLU A 107 -0.69 -15.51 0.99
C GLU A 107 -0.37 -14.15 1.63
N GLU A 108 0.81 -13.57 1.35
CA GLU A 108 1.20 -12.24 1.84
C GLU A 108 0.21 -11.16 1.37
N ARG A 109 -0.25 -11.21 0.11
CA ARG A 109 -1.28 -10.28 -0.40
C ARG A 109 -2.64 -10.48 0.24
N THR A 110 -3.04 -11.73 0.46
CA THR A 110 -4.32 -12.04 1.09
C THR A 110 -4.36 -11.50 2.51
N ALA A 111 -3.27 -11.68 3.27
CA ALA A 111 -3.13 -11.12 4.61
C ALA A 111 -3.12 -9.58 4.61
N ASP A 112 -2.44 -8.94 3.64
CA ASP A 112 -2.46 -7.48 3.50
C ASP A 112 -3.88 -6.95 3.20
N VAL A 113 -4.66 -7.65 2.36
CA VAL A 113 -6.05 -7.32 2.05
C VAL A 113 -6.97 -7.55 3.25
N GLU A 114 -6.83 -8.68 3.95
CA GLU A 114 -7.59 -8.97 5.17
C GLU A 114 -7.38 -7.90 6.23
N LYS A 115 -6.12 -7.52 6.47
CA LYS A 115 -5.77 -6.44 7.38
C LYS A 115 -6.35 -5.10 6.92
N TYR A 116 -6.32 -4.81 5.62
CA TYR A 116 -6.93 -3.60 5.07
C TYR A 116 -8.44 -3.57 5.33
N ILE A 117 -9.14 -4.69 5.12
CA ILE A 117 -10.57 -4.85 5.41
C ILE A 117 -10.85 -4.67 6.90
N GLU A 118 -10.04 -5.26 7.79
CA GLU A 118 -10.17 -5.11 9.24
C GLU A 118 -10.03 -3.63 9.65
N GLU A 119 -9.00 -2.96 9.13
CA GLU A 119 -8.79 -1.54 9.41
C GLU A 119 -9.91 -0.65 8.82
N LEU A 120 -10.47 -1.02 7.67
CA LEU A 120 -11.63 -0.34 7.07
C LEU A 120 -12.92 -0.55 7.85
N GLY A 121 -13.15 -1.75 8.40
CA GLY A 121 -14.37 -2.09 9.13
C GLY A 121 -14.64 -1.14 10.28
N GLY A 122 -13.60 -0.71 10.99
CA GLY A 122 -13.70 0.23 12.11
C GLY A 122 -13.78 1.72 11.72
N VAL A 123 -13.52 2.08 10.46
CA VAL A 123 -13.49 3.49 10.02
C VAL A 123 -14.89 4.12 9.98
N PRO A 124 -15.93 3.51 9.35
CA PRO A 124 -17.29 4.04 9.38
C PRO A 124 -17.82 4.23 10.80
N GLU A 125 -17.60 3.25 11.69
CA GLU A 125 -18.04 3.33 13.08
C GLU A 125 -17.35 4.48 13.84
N THR A 126 -16.04 4.65 13.63
CA THR A 126 -15.28 5.76 14.22
C THR A 126 -15.76 7.12 13.70
N LEU A 127 -15.99 7.23 12.39
CA LEU A 127 -16.49 8.47 11.76
C LEU A 127 -17.91 8.81 12.23
N LEU A 128 -18.79 7.82 12.30
CA LEU A 128 -20.15 7.98 12.82
C LEU A 128 -20.14 8.39 14.29
N SER A 129 -19.29 7.79 15.10
CA SER A 129 -19.16 8.11 16.53
C SER A 129 -18.65 9.53 16.74
N ILE A 130 -17.59 9.95 16.05
CA ILE A 130 -17.07 11.33 16.14
C ILE A 130 -18.11 12.32 15.61
N GLY A 131 -18.74 12.00 14.48
CA GLY A 131 -19.73 12.86 13.81
C GLY A 131 -21.04 13.02 14.59
N MET A 132 -21.43 12.05 15.42
CA MET A 132 -22.61 12.15 16.28
C MET A 132 -22.27 12.68 17.67
N ILE A 133 -21.30 12.06 18.36
CA ILE A 133 -20.99 12.38 19.76
C ILE A 133 -20.36 13.78 19.89
N GLY A 134 -19.48 14.15 18.96
CA GLY A 134 -18.81 15.46 18.98
C GLY A 134 -19.80 16.63 18.99
N PRO A 135 -20.68 16.73 17.99
CA PRO A 135 -21.71 17.77 17.95
C PRO A 135 -22.67 17.73 19.15
N ILE A 136 -23.04 16.55 19.66
CA ILE A 136 -23.93 16.43 20.82
C ILE A 136 -23.27 17.04 22.07
N ILE A 137 -22.03 16.67 22.40
CA ILE A 137 -21.30 17.20 23.57
C ILE A 137 -21.12 18.71 23.44
N LEU A 138 -20.73 19.19 22.25
CA LEU A 138 -20.52 20.62 22.00
C LEU A 138 -21.84 21.40 22.08
N SER A 139 -22.95 20.82 21.65
CA SER A 139 -24.28 21.43 21.78
C SER A 139 -24.68 21.57 23.24
N ILE A 140 -24.41 20.57 24.10
CA ILE A 140 -24.67 20.65 25.54
C ILE A 140 -23.85 21.79 26.17
N VAL A 141 -22.56 21.90 25.82
CA VAL A 141 -21.70 23.01 26.28
C VAL A 141 -22.24 24.37 25.81
N GLY A 142 -22.74 24.46 24.57
CA GLY A 142 -23.37 25.67 24.05
C GLY A 142 -24.65 26.07 24.75
N LEU A 143 -25.37 25.12 25.38
CA LEU A 143 -26.58 25.37 26.16
C LEU A 143 -26.30 25.77 27.61
N VAL A 144 -25.06 25.62 28.11
CA VAL A 144 -24.69 25.96 29.51
C VAL A 144 -25.12 27.38 29.90
N PRO A 145 -24.92 28.44 29.08
CA PRO A 145 -25.39 29.79 29.42
C PRO A 145 -26.91 29.89 29.62
N GLN A 146 -27.68 29.14 28.84
CA GLN A 146 -29.15 29.12 28.93
C GLN A 146 -29.66 28.26 30.08
N LEU A 147 -28.95 27.19 30.43
CA LEU A 147 -29.30 26.31 31.55
C LEU A 147 -28.89 26.93 32.90
N MET A 148 -27.87 27.78 32.91
CA MET A 148 -27.34 28.45 34.12
C MET A 148 -27.76 29.91 34.25
N SER A 149 -28.58 30.44 33.33
CA SER A 149 -29.11 31.81 33.43
C SER A 149 -30.09 31.94 34.61
N GLY A 150 -29.74 32.77 35.58
CA GLY A 150 -30.46 32.98 36.85
C GLY A 150 -29.48 33.25 38.01
N ASP A 151 -29.96 33.16 39.25
CA ASP A 151 -29.20 33.44 40.49
C ASP A 151 -27.94 32.56 40.66
N LEU A 152 -27.88 31.42 39.95
CA LEU A 152 -26.71 30.51 39.91
C LEU A 152 -25.60 30.95 38.96
N GLY A 153 -25.94 31.61 37.84
CA GLY A 153 -24.96 32.10 36.86
C GLY A 153 -24.20 33.35 37.31
N ALA A 154 -24.71 34.06 38.32
CA ALA A 154 -23.99 35.14 39.00
C ALA A 154 -23.04 34.62 40.09
N PHE A 155 -23.29 33.41 40.62
CA PHE A 155 -22.50 32.79 41.68
C PHE A 155 -21.30 31.98 41.14
N MET A 156 -21.46 31.38 39.96
CA MET A 156 -20.36 30.83 39.17
C MET A 156 -19.95 31.87 38.14
N SER A 157 -18.72 32.38 38.23
CA SER A 157 -18.12 33.31 37.25
C SER A 157 -17.93 32.65 35.87
N LEU A 158 -19.05 32.37 35.18
CA LEU A 158 -19.04 31.72 33.88
C LEU A 158 -18.43 32.65 32.82
N PRO A 159 -17.69 32.11 31.84
CA PRO A 159 -17.19 32.89 30.73
C PRO A 159 -18.34 33.51 29.92
N ASP A 160 -18.07 34.63 29.27
CA ASP A 160 -19.04 35.30 28.41
C ASP A 160 -19.57 34.37 27.31
N SER A 161 -20.83 34.58 26.90
CA SER A 161 -21.47 33.76 25.85
C SER A 161 -20.73 33.79 24.52
N SER A 162 -19.99 34.87 24.22
CA SER A 162 -19.12 34.98 23.04
C SER A 162 -17.95 33.99 23.09
N THR A 163 -17.31 33.85 24.26
CA THR A 163 -16.22 32.90 24.50
C THR A 163 -16.71 31.45 24.39
N ILE A 164 -17.88 31.16 24.94
CA ILE A 164 -18.49 29.81 24.88
C ILE A 164 -18.84 29.44 23.44
N ASN A 165 -19.48 30.36 22.69
CA ASN A 165 -19.77 30.13 21.27
C ASN A 165 -18.50 29.97 20.42
N ALA A 166 -17.43 30.72 20.71
CA ALA A 166 -16.14 30.56 20.05
C ALA A 166 -15.53 29.17 20.31
N VAL A 167 -15.61 28.67 21.55
CA VAL A 167 -15.15 27.31 21.92
C VAL A 167 -15.97 26.24 21.21
N VAL A 168 -17.30 26.38 21.15
CA VAL A 168 -18.18 25.44 20.44
C VAL A 168 -17.87 25.41 18.94
N ASN A 169 -17.78 26.57 18.29
CA ASN A 169 -17.47 26.67 16.86
C ASN A 169 -16.07 26.11 16.54
N MET A 170 -15.08 26.40 17.38
CA MET A 170 -13.73 25.83 17.25
C MET A 170 -13.75 24.31 17.45
N GLY A 171 -14.52 23.80 18.41
CA GLY A 171 -14.72 22.38 18.64
C GLY A 171 -15.34 21.68 17.43
N LEU A 172 -16.37 22.27 16.81
CA LEU A 172 -16.99 21.73 15.59
C LEU A 172 -16.00 21.68 14.43
N LEU A 173 -15.21 22.74 14.25
CA LEU A 173 -14.13 22.77 13.26
C LEU A 173 -13.10 21.66 13.49
N LEU A 174 -12.69 21.43 14.74
CA LEU A 174 -11.79 20.35 15.11
C LEU A 174 -12.39 18.97 14.86
N THR A 175 -13.68 18.77 15.12
CA THR A 175 -14.35 17.48 14.81
C THR A 175 -14.36 17.19 13.31
N LEU A 176 -14.60 18.20 12.46
CA LEU A 176 -14.53 18.06 11.01
C LEU A 176 -13.10 17.74 10.54
N LEU A 177 -12.09 18.41 11.11
CA LEU A 177 -10.69 18.13 10.82
C LEU A 177 -10.28 16.71 11.26
N ALA A 178 -10.76 16.25 12.41
CA ALA A 178 -10.52 14.89 12.89
C ALA A 178 -11.14 13.84 11.94
N MET A 179 -12.38 14.07 11.49
CA MET A 179 -13.03 13.21 10.50
C MET A 179 -12.28 13.19 9.17
N ALA A 180 -11.85 14.35 8.68
CA ALA A 180 -11.04 14.46 7.46
C ALA A 180 -9.71 13.70 7.59
N ALA A 181 -9.03 13.81 8.73
CA ALA A 181 -7.78 13.10 9.00
C ALA A 181 -7.96 11.57 9.01
N VAL A 182 -9.04 11.08 9.62
CA VAL A 182 -9.38 9.64 9.62
C VAL A 182 -9.68 9.16 8.20
N GLY A 183 -10.45 9.91 7.42
CA GLY A 183 -10.75 9.57 6.03
C GLY A 183 -9.52 9.53 5.13
N ILE A 184 -8.63 10.52 5.24
CA ILE A 184 -7.36 10.55 4.51
C ILE A 184 -6.48 9.35 4.92
N LYS A 185 -6.37 9.07 6.22
CA LYS A 185 -5.59 7.92 6.72
C LYS A 185 -6.10 6.60 6.15
N ALA A 186 -7.42 6.40 6.09
CA ALA A 186 -8.02 5.20 5.50
C ALA A 186 -7.68 5.06 4.01
N HIS A 187 -7.78 6.14 3.23
CA HIS A 187 -7.41 6.14 1.81
C HIS A 187 -5.91 5.88 1.59
N THR A 188 -5.03 6.42 2.43
CA THR A 188 -3.57 6.25 2.28
C THR A 188 -3.05 4.84 2.60
N LYS A 189 -3.88 3.99 3.20
CA LYS A 189 -3.52 2.62 3.57
C LYS A 189 -3.95 1.55 2.56
N ASP A 190 -4.48 1.97 1.41
CA ASP A 190 -4.81 1.06 0.31
C ASP A 190 -3.57 0.22 -0.09
N PRO A 191 -3.65 -1.12 -0.03
CA PRO A 191 -2.55 -2.01 -0.43
C PRO A 191 -2.23 -1.98 -1.93
N GLY A 192 -2.93 -1.17 -2.72
CA GLY A 192 -2.68 -0.96 -4.14
C GLY A 192 -3.42 -1.96 -5.01
N LEU A 193 -4.71 -2.13 -4.72
CA LEU A 193 -5.68 -2.73 -5.64
C LEU A 193 -5.98 -1.77 -6.80
#